data_AF-A0A8C8JG05-F1
#
_entry.id   AF-A0A8C8JG05-F1
#
_cell.length_a   1.000
_cell.length_b   1.000
_cell.length_c   1.000
_cell.angle_alpha   90.00
_cell.angle_beta   90.00
_cell.angle_gamma   90.00
#
_symmetry.space_group_name_H-M   'P 1'
#
loop_
_entity.id
_entity.type
_entity.pdbx_description
1 polymer ?
#
loop_
_entity_poly.entity_id
_entity_poly.type
_entity_poly.pdbx_seq_one_letter_code
_entity_poly.pdbx_strand_id
1 'polypeptide(L)'
;MPPLPGAELVRTPVHLYRYLLRCCKQLPTRAMQQHYQHAIRQGYNSHTDEDDPERIQLIIQRAISDADWILDKFSICCVFQYNKK
;
A
#
# COMPACT_ATOMS: atom_id res chain seq x y z
N MET A 1 -11.78 -2.59 9.21
CA MET A 1 -10.63 -2.94 10.07
C MET A 1 -9.95 -1.64 10.48
N PRO A 2 -9.44 -1.51 11.72
CA PRO A 2 -8.66 -0.34 12.10
C PRO A 2 -7.38 -0.28 11.24
N PRO A 3 -6.94 0.90 10.79
CA PRO A 3 -5.77 1.02 9.94
C PRO A 3 -4.51 0.57 10.69
N LEU A 4 -3.55 -0.04 9.99
CA LEU A 4 -2.28 -0.45 10.59
C LEU A 4 -1.54 0.75 11.22
N PRO A 5 -0.84 0.55 12.36
CA PRO A 5 -0.07 1.59 13.03
C PRO A 5 1.00 2.14 12.08
N GLY A 6 0.81 3.39 11.63
CA GLY A 6 1.66 4.04 10.63
C GLY A 6 0.87 4.78 9.53
N ALA A 7 -0.38 4.37 9.28
CA ALA A 7 -1.29 5.05 8.35
C ALA A 7 -1.62 6.50 8.78
N GLU A 8 -1.78 6.76 10.08
CA GLU A 8 -2.09 8.09 10.63
C GLU A 8 -1.00 9.15 10.37
N LEU A 9 0.24 8.71 10.09
CA LEU A 9 1.36 9.60 9.80
C LEU A 9 1.45 9.97 8.32
N VAL A 10 0.69 9.29 7.45
CA VAL A 10 0.66 9.56 6.03
C VAL A 10 -0.28 10.74 5.76
N ARG A 11 0.27 11.95 5.91
CA ARG A 11 -0.46 13.20 5.65
C ARG A 11 -0.11 13.83 4.30
N THR A 12 0.87 13.27 3.58
CA THR A 12 1.34 13.81 2.31
C THR A 12 1.48 12.69 1.26
N PRO A 13 1.31 13.01 -0.05
CA PRO A 13 1.49 12.03 -1.13
C PRO A 13 2.87 11.37 -1.13
N VAL A 14 3.91 12.12 -0.74
CA VAL A 14 5.29 11.61 -0.66
C VAL A 14 5.44 10.59 0.48
N HIS A 15 4.82 10.83 1.63
CA HIS A 15 4.79 9.84 2.71
C HIS A 15 4.02 8.57 2.31
N LEU A 16 2.92 8.72 1.56
CA LEU A 16 2.16 7.59 1.05
C LEU A 16 3.03 6.73 0.13
N TYR A 17 3.72 7.35 -0.82
CA TYR A 17 4.61 6.67 -1.75
C TYR A 17 5.68 5.84 -1.01
N ARG A 18 6.35 6.44 -0.02
CA ARG A 18 7.36 5.74 0.81
C ARG A 18 6.75 4.62 1.66
N TYR A 19 5.54 4.81 2.18
CA TYR A 19 4.82 3.78 2.95
C TYR A 19 4.51 2.56 2.08
N LEU A 20 3.87 2.77 0.92
CA LEU A 20 3.48 1.70 0.00
C LEU A 20 4.69 0.89 -0.51
N LEU A 21 5.82 1.55 -0.78
CA LEU A 21 7.06 0.87 -1.15
C LEU A 21 7.63 -0.01 -0.03
N ARG A 22 7.46 0.39 1.25
CA ARG A 22 7.84 -0.46 2.39
C ARG A 22 6.92 -1.66 2.50
N CYS A 23 5.61 -1.50 2.28
CA CYS A 23 4.64 -2.59 2.26
C CYS A 23 4.98 -3.61 1.15
N CYS A 24 5.37 -3.15 -0.04
CA CYS A 24 5.78 -4.05 -1.12
C CYS A 24 6.94 -4.97 -0.71
N LYS A 25 7.89 -4.52 0.11
CA LYS A 25 9.01 -5.38 0.57
C LYS A 25 8.56 -6.54 1.47
N GLN A 26 7.38 -6.46 2.07
CA GLN A 26 6.82 -7.52 2.91
C GLN A 26 6.18 -8.65 2.08
N LEU A 27 5.96 -8.44 0.78
CA LEU A 27 5.38 -9.46 -0.09
C LEU A 27 6.39 -10.59 -0.37
N PRO A 28 5.92 -11.86 -0.44
CA PRO A 28 6.80 -13.03 -0.45
C PRO A 28 7.58 -13.24 -1.75
N THR A 29 7.05 -12.80 -2.90
CA THR A 29 7.65 -13.07 -4.22
C THR A 29 8.03 -11.79 -4.98
N ARG A 30 9.21 -11.81 -5.62
CA ARG A 30 9.71 -10.67 -6.41
C ARG A 30 8.79 -10.22 -7.54
N ALA A 31 8.11 -11.16 -8.21
CA ALA A 31 7.16 -10.84 -9.27
C ALA A 31 5.98 -9.99 -8.75
N MET A 32 5.45 -10.31 -7.58
CA MET A 32 4.41 -9.51 -6.94
C MET A 32 4.95 -8.14 -6.50
N GLN A 33 6.15 -8.09 -5.91
CA GLN A 33 6.78 -6.83 -5.53
C GLN A 33 6.91 -5.88 -6.72
N GLN A 34 7.36 -6.38 -7.88
CA GLN A 34 7.48 -5.59 -9.10
C GLN A 34 6.12 -5.13 -9.61
N HIS A 35 5.13 -6.01 -9.68
CA HIS A 35 3.77 -5.66 -10.13
C HIS A 35 3.18 -4.51 -9.30
N TYR A 36 3.23 -4.61 -7.97
CA TYR A 36 2.70 -3.57 -7.09
C TYR A 36 3.55 -2.29 -7.11
N GLN A 37 4.88 -2.39 -7.21
CA GLN A 37 5.74 -1.21 -7.38
C GLN A 37 5.38 -0.42 -8.66
N HIS A 38 5.14 -1.12 -9.77
CA HIS A 38 4.70 -0.49 -11.00
C HIS A 38 3.32 0.16 -10.86
N ALA A 39 2.37 -0.53 -10.22
CA ALA A 39 1.03 0.02 -9.96
C ALA A 39 1.07 1.29 -9.09
N ILE A 40 1.88 1.29 -8.02
CA ILE A 40 2.07 2.47 -7.16
C ILE A 40 2.65 3.64 -7.94
N ARG A 41 3.65 3.38 -8.79
CA ARG A 41 4.28 4.42 -9.62
C ARG A 41 3.30 5.00 -10.64
N GLN A 42 2.51 4.15 -11.28
CA GLN A 42 1.46 4.59 -12.21
C GLN A 42 0.40 5.42 -11.50
N GLY A 43 -0.10 4.96 -10.36
CA GLY A 43 -1.09 5.69 -9.56
C GLY A 43 -0.55 7.01 -9.02
N TYR A 44 0.73 7.10 -8.66
CA TYR A 44 1.33 8.37 -8.24
C TYR A 44 1.39 9.37 -9.39
N ASN A 45 1.83 8.90 -10.58
CA ASN A 45 1.93 9.74 -11.77
C ASN A 45 0.57 10.20 -12.31
N SER A 46 -0.50 9.43 -12.10
CA SER A 46 -1.84 9.80 -12.59
C SER A 46 -2.52 10.89 -11.76
N HIS A 47 -2.02 11.17 -10.55
CA HIS A 47 -2.60 12.15 -9.63
C HIS A 47 -1.62 13.31 -9.34
N THR A 48 -0.62 13.54 -10.20
CA THR A 48 0.37 14.63 -10.02
C THR A 48 -0.23 16.01 -10.18
N ASP A 49 -1.29 16.12 -10.99
CA ASP A 49 -1.94 17.39 -11.33
C ASP A 49 -3.12 17.70 -10.38
N GLU A 50 -3.34 16.86 -9.36
CA GLU A 50 -4.43 17.03 -8.40
C GLU A 50 -3.97 17.91 -7.24
N ASP A 51 -4.45 19.15 -7.19
CA ASP A 51 -4.11 20.14 -6.14
C ASP A 51 -5.14 20.23 -5.01
N ASP A 52 -6.30 19.59 -5.16
CA ASP A 52 -7.38 19.65 -4.17
C ASP A 52 -7.02 18.85 -2.91
N PRO A 53 -6.94 19.49 -1.73
CA PRO A 53 -6.47 18.84 -0.51
C PRO A 53 -7.44 17.76 0.00
N GLU A 54 -8.75 17.90 -0.22
CA GLU A 54 -9.74 16.90 0.20
C GLU A 54 -9.64 15.66 -0.68
N ARG A 55 -9.47 15.85 -2.00
CA ARG A 55 -9.28 14.75 -2.94
C ARG A 55 -7.97 14.01 -2.69
N ILE A 56 -6.88 14.74 -2.44
CA ILE A 56 -5.59 14.14 -2.07
C ILE A 56 -5.74 13.28 -0.81
N GLN A 57 -6.42 13.78 0.23
CA GLN A 57 -6.67 13.02 1.45
C GLN A 57 -7.50 11.76 1.20
N LEU A 58 -8.54 11.85 0.38
CA LEU A 58 -9.37 10.71 0.01
C LEU A 58 -8.57 9.64 -0.72
N ILE A 59 -7.73 10.03 -1.69
CA ILE A 59 -6.83 9.12 -2.42
C ILE A 59 -5.88 8.43 -1.45
N ILE A 60 -5.29 9.18 -0.51
CA ILE A 60 -4.40 8.63 0.52
C ILE A 60 -5.12 7.58 1.37
N GLN A 61 -6.31 7.89 1.90
CA GLN A 61 -7.08 6.97 2.75
C GLN A 61 -7.47 5.70 1.99
N ARG A 62 -7.89 5.85 0.73
CA ARG A 62 -8.23 4.72 -0.16
C ARG A 62 -7.01 3.82 -0.39
N ALA A 63 -5.88 4.40 -0.77
CA ALA A 63 -4.66 3.66 -1.05
C ALA A 63 -4.13 2.90 0.18
N ILE A 64 -4.27 3.48 1.38
CA ILE A 64 -3.92 2.79 2.63
C ILE A 64 -4.86 1.60 2.85
N SER A 65 -6.17 1.78 2.72
CA SER A 65 -7.16 0.71 2.89
C SER A 65 -6.91 -0.45 1.92
N ASP A 66 -6.60 -0.13 0.67
CA ASP A 66 -6.27 -1.13 -0.36
C ASP A 66 -4.98 -1.90 0.00
N ALA A 67 -3.95 -1.20 0.48
CA ALA A 67 -2.70 -1.83 0.90
C ALA A 67 -2.89 -2.73 2.12
N ASP A 68 -3.68 -2.29 3.11
CA ASP A 68 -3.98 -3.07 4.31
C ASP A 68 -4.75 -4.34 3.95
N TRP A 69 -5.73 -4.27 3.04
CA TRP A 69 -6.46 -5.45 2.55
C TRP A 69 -5.55 -6.46 1.82
N ILE A 70 -4.61 -5.96 1.00
CA ILE A 70 -3.62 -6.80 0.31
C ILE A 70 -2.72 -7.51 1.33
N LEU A 71 -2.18 -6.76 2.29
CA LEU A 71 -1.29 -7.33 3.31
C LEU A 71 -2.01 -8.35 4.21
N ASP A 72 -3.26 -8.10 4.60
CA ASP A 72 -4.06 -9.06 5.36
C ASP A 72 -4.25 -10.37 4.57
N LYS A 73 -4.62 -10.26 3.28
CA LYS A 73 -4.80 -11.41 2.39
C LYS A 73 -3.51 -12.25 2.25
N PHE A 74 -2.36 -11.61 2.10
CA PHE A 74 -1.08 -12.33 1.96
C PHE A 74 -0.48 -12.78 3.29
N SER A 75 -0.76 -12.08 4.39
CA SER A 75 -0.40 -12.50 5.75
C SER A 75 -1.09 -13.81 6.12
N ILE A 76 -2.41 -13.90 5.89
CA ILE A 76 -3.19 -15.12 6.10
C ILE A 76 -2.62 -16.28 5.27
N CYS A 77 -2.28 -16.02 3.99
CA CYS A 77 -1.73 -17.05 3.12
C CYS A 77 -0.31 -17.50 3.53
N CYS A 78 0.53 -16.58 4.02
CA CYS A 78 1.84 -16.92 4.57
C CYS A 78 1.75 -17.76 5.85
N VAL A 79 0.80 -17.50 6.76
CA VAL A 79 0.62 -18.34 7.95
C VAL A 79 0.23 -19.78 7.57
N PHE A 80 -0.63 -19.95 6.58
CA PHE A 80 -1.01 -21.28 6.06
C PHE A 80 0.14 -21.97 5.29
N GLN A 81 1.01 -21.23 4.60
CA GLN A 81 2.17 -21.81 3.92
C GLN A 81 3.30 -22.20 4.89
N TYR A 82 3.48 -21.50 6.01
CA TYR A 82 4.50 -21.82 7.02
C TYR A 82 4.08 -22.92 8.02
N ASN A 83 2.78 -23.24 8.13
CA ASN A 83 2.25 -24.34 8.96
C ASN A 83 2.02 -25.65 8.18
N LYS A 84 2.41 -25.73 6.91
CA LYS A 84 2.60 -27.00 6.20
C LYS A 84 4.05 -27.42 6.33
N LYS A 85 4.44 -27.85 7.54
CA LYS A 85 5.67 -28.62 7.75
C LYS A 85 5.40 -29.79 8.66
#